data_AF-A0A7R9T6U7-F1
#
_entry.id   AF-A0A7R9T6U7-F1
#
_cell.length_a   1.000
_cell.length_b   1.000
_cell.length_c   1.000
_cell.angle_alpha   90.00
_cell.angle_beta   90.00
_cell.angle_gamma   90.00
#
_symmetry.space_group_name_H-M   'P 1'
#
loop_
_entity.id
_entity.type
_entity.pdbx_description
1 polymer ?
#
loop_
_entity_poly.entity_id
_entity_poly.type
_entity_poly.pdbx_seq_one_letter_code
_entity_poly.pdbx_strand_id
1 'polypeptide(L)'
;PSRREFCFVLDKEQEEGGGEIFARYQSFVDAKDFKTNVERKKPARIEFGPICNRRPSDRHTVELKPEERELVFDIDMTDYDDVRTCCKEAGICGKCWPLMTVALKVLDVG
;
A
#
# COMPACT_ATOMS: atom_id res chain seq x y z
N PRO A 1 1.86 -1.58 17.76
CA PRO A 1 1.61 -2.49 16.61
C PRO A 1 0.14 -2.93 16.46
N SER A 2 -0.50 -3.39 17.54
CA SER A 2 -1.86 -3.99 17.48
C SER A 2 -3.00 -3.07 17.04
N ARG A 3 -2.75 -1.76 16.97
CA ARG A 3 -3.71 -0.74 16.51
C ARG A 3 -3.50 -0.30 15.06
N ARG A 4 -2.44 -0.77 14.40
CA ARG A 4 -2.15 -0.49 12.98
C ARG A 4 -3.04 -1.38 12.10
N GLU A 5 -3.74 -0.80 11.14
CA GLU A 5 -4.42 -1.55 10.09
C GLU A 5 -3.43 -2.05 9.04
N PHE A 6 -3.61 -3.29 8.62
CA PHE A 6 -3.04 -3.86 7.41
C PHE A 6 -4.18 -4.36 6.52
N CYS A 7 -4.01 -4.21 5.21
CA CYS A 7 -4.84 -4.88 4.21
C CYS A 7 -3.96 -5.89 3.47
N PHE A 8 -4.42 -7.15 3.44
CA PHE A 8 -3.83 -8.18 2.59
C PHE A 8 -4.66 -8.26 1.32
N VAL A 9 -4.04 -7.93 0.19
CA VAL A 9 -4.63 -8.13 -1.13
C VAL A 9 -4.27 -9.55 -1.58
N LEU A 10 -5.28 -10.39 -1.75
CA LEU A 10 -5.12 -11.78 -2.13
C LEU A 10 -5.62 -11.95 -3.56
N ASP A 11 -4.76 -12.49 -4.42
CA ASP A 11 -5.14 -12.76 -5.80
C ASP A 11 -5.85 -14.11 -5.91
N LYS A 12 -6.88 -14.14 -6.74
CA LYS A 12 -7.58 -15.37 -7.14
C LYS A 12 -7.07 -15.87 -8.49
N GLU A 13 -5.77 -15.76 -8.77
CA GLU A 13 -5.17 -16.16 -10.05
C GLU A 13 -5.48 -17.61 -10.48
N GLN A 14 -5.92 -18.48 -9.56
CA GLN A 14 -6.30 -19.87 -9.82
C GLN A 14 -7.79 -20.07 -10.18
N GLU A 15 -8.62 -19.03 -10.19
CA GLU A 15 -10.04 -19.11 -10.56
C GLU A 15 -10.30 -18.24 -11.81
N GLU A 16 -10.83 -18.83 -12.89
CA GLU A 16 -11.24 -18.05 -14.08
C GLU A 16 -12.26 -16.98 -13.69
N GLY A 17 -11.92 -15.70 -13.96
CA GLY A 17 -12.73 -14.54 -13.55
C GLY A 17 -12.42 -13.99 -12.14
N GLY A 18 -11.36 -14.47 -11.49
CA GLY A 18 -10.97 -14.06 -10.15
C GLY A 18 -10.50 -12.61 -10.05
N GLY A 19 -11.24 -11.80 -9.28
CA GLY A 19 -10.79 -10.47 -8.84
C GLY A 19 -9.95 -10.51 -7.57
N GLU A 20 -9.37 -9.36 -7.20
CA GLU A 20 -8.63 -9.18 -5.95
C GLU A 20 -9.57 -9.27 -4.74
N ILE A 21 -9.15 -10.00 -3.69
CA ILE A 21 -9.81 -9.95 -2.38
C ILE A 21 -9.04 -9.02 -1.44
N PHE A 22 -9.72 -7.99 -0.95
CA PHE A 22 -9.18 -7.05 0.03
C PHE A 22 -9.52 -7.49 1.46
N ALA A 23 -8.61 -8.22 2.10
CA ALA A 23 -8.74 -8.57 3.51
C ALA A 23 -8.28 -7.41 4.41
N ARG A 24 -9.16 -6.42 4.56
CA ARG A 24 -8.93 -5.21 5.38
C ARG A 24 -9.03 -5.45 6.89
N TYR A 25 -8.61 -4.44 7.66
CA TYR A 25 -8.71 -4.42 9.12
C TYR A 25 -7.96 -5.57 9.81
N GLN A 26 -6.89 -6.07 9.18
CA GLN A 26 -5.95 -6.95 9.86
C GLN A 26 -5.12 -6.11 10.83
N SER A 27 -4.75 -6.70 11.95
CA SER A 27 -3.85 -6.08 12.92
C SER A 27 -3.14 -7.15 13.72
N PHE A 28 -1.86 -6.92 14.02
CA PHE A 28 -0.99 -7.95 14.58
C PHE A 28 -0.38 -7.49 15.90
N VAL A 29 -0.28 -8.40 16.85
CA VAL A 29 0.22 -8.05 18.19
C VAL A 29 1.71 -7.75 18.19
N ASP A 30 2.48 -8.46 17.37
CA ASP A 30 3.92 -8.33 17.24
C ASP A 30 4.42 -8.75 15.84
N ALA A 31 5.73 -8.66 15.62
CA ALA A 31 6.36 -9.02 14.35
C ALA A 31 6.27 -10.52 14.04
N LYS A 32 6.21 -11.39 15.05
CA LYS A 32 6.10 -12.84 14.88
C LYS A 32 4.71 -13.20 14.35
N ASP A 33 3.67 -12.63 14.94
CA ASP A 33 2.27 -12.77 14.51
C ASP A 33 2.09 -12.24 13.08
N PHE A 34 2.64 -11.06 12.77
CA PHE A 34 2.64 -10.54 11.40
C PHE A 34 3.28 -11.51 10.41
N LYS A 35 4.50 -11.97 10.70
CA LYS A 35 5.24 -12.92 9.85
C LYS A 35 4.44 -14.21 9.62
N THR A 36 3.92 -14.83 10.68
CA THR A 36 3.11 -16.04 10.59
C THR A 36 1.87 -15.84 9.71
N ASN A 37 1.22 -14.68 9.79
CA ASN A 37 0.05 -14.38 8.96
C ASN A 37 0.41 -14.15 7.50
N VAL A 38 1.51 -13.45 7.20
CA VAL A 38 2.00 -13.26 5.83
C VAL A 38 2.37 -14.59 5.19
N GLU A 39 3.15 -15.44 5.89
CA GLU A 39 3.55 -16.76 5.39
C GLU A 39 2.35 -17.67 5.13
N ARG A 40 1.32 -17.60 5.97
CA ARG A 40 0.10 -18.39 5.85
C ARG A 40 -0.81 -17.91 4.72
N LYS A 41 -1.03 -16.59 4.62
CA LYS A 41 -2.00 -15.99 3.69
C LYS A 41 -1.41 -15.73 2.30
N LYS A 42 -0.09 -15.58 2.20
CA LYS A 42 0.66 -15.29 0.96
C LYS A 42 0.00 -14.18 0.12
N PRO A 43 -0.18 -12.97 0.70
CA PRO A 43 -0.79 -11.87 -0.05
C PRO A 43 0.09 -11.46 -1.24
N ALA A 44 -0.55 -11.06 -2.33
CA ALA A 44 0.12 -10.50 -3.50
C ALA A 44 0.66 -9.09 -3.21
N ARG A 45 -0.10 -8.30 -2.45
CA ARG A 45 0.27 -6.97 -1.96
C ARG A 45 -0.17 -6.80 -0.51
N ILE A 46 0.63 -6.06 0.26
CA ILE A 46 0.32 -5.65 1.62
C ILE A 46 0.23 -4.13 1.63
N GLU A 47 -0.90 -3.60 2.10
CA GLU A 47 -1.11 -2.16 2.23
C GLU A 47 -1.16 -1.79 3.71
N PHE A 48 -0.51 -0.66 4.04
CA PHE A 48 -0.41 -0.14 5.39
C PHE A 48 -1.47 0.94 5.60
N GLY A 49 -2.38 0.70 6.55
CA GLY A 49 -3.41 1.63 6.95
C GLY A 49 -2.99 2.50 8.13
N PRO A 50 -3.93 3.24 8.74
CA PRO A 50 -3.69 4.10 9.89
C PRO A 50 -3.43 3.31 11.19
N ILE A 51 -2.92 4.01 12.22
CA ILE A 51 -3.08 3.63 13.62
C ILE A 51 -4.47 4.10 14.04
N CYS A 52 -5.27 3.19 14.58
CA CYS A 52 -6.62 3.46 15.05
C CYS A 52 -6.70 3.57 16.58
N ASN A 53 -7.80 4.13 17.08
CA ASN A 53 -8.11 4.20 18.51
C ASN A 53 -8.25 2.82 19.19
N ARG A 54 -8.56 1.76 18.43
CA ARG A 54 -8.75 0.37 18.87
C ARG A 54 -8.09 -0.59 17.87
N ARG A 55 -8.05 -1.89 18.17
CA ARG A 55 -7.52 -2.89 17.25
C ARG A 55 -8.44 -2.99 16.02
N PRO A 56 -7.94 -2.80 14.79
CA PRO A 56 -8.73 -2.97 13.58
C PRO A 56 -9.44 -4.32 13.48
N SER A 57 -8.83 -5.41 13.99
CA SER A 57 -9.46 -6.74 14.02
C SER A 57 -10.81 -6.78 14.76
N ASP A 58 -11.02 -5.86 15.71
CA ASP A 58 -12.18 -5.84 16.59
C ASP A 58 -13.31 -4.93 16.06
N ARG A 59 -13.20 -4.43 14.81
CA ARG A 59 -14.12 -3.43 14.22
C ARG A 59 -15.62 -3.76 14.32
N HIS A 60 -15.97 -5.03 14.48
CA HIS A 60 -17.36 -5.47 14.57
C HIS A 60 -17.97 -5.27 15.97
N THR A 61 -17.13 -5.08 16.99
CA THR A 61 -17.54 -4.92 18.39
C THR A 61 -17.22 -3.53 18.95
N VAL A 62 -16.43 -2.72 18.23
CA VAL A 62 -16.02 -1.39 18.67
C VAL A 62 -16.13 -0.37 17.53
N GLU A 63 -16.37 0.89 17.89
CA GLU A 63 -16.25 2.02 16.96
C GLU A 63 -14.77 2.29 16.65
N LEU A 64 -14.37 2.01 15.40
CA LEU A 64 -13.00 2.18 14.93
C LEU A 64 -12.81 3.56 14.30
N LYS A 65 -11.83 4.32 14.81
CA LYS A 65 -11.46 5.65 14.31
C LYS A 65 -9.97 5.72 14.01
N PRO A 66 -9.55 6.21 12.84
CA PRO A 66 -8.14 6.48 12.56
C PRO A 66 -7.67 7.67 13.41
N GLU A 67 -6.49 7.56 14.00
CA GLU A 67 -5.88 8.61 14.83
C GLU A 67 -4.60 9.16 14.18
N GLU A 68 -3.76 8.28 13.63
CA GLU A 68 -2.46 8.66 13.07
C GLU A 68 -2.17 7.85 11.80
N ARG A 69 -1.42 8.46 10.88
CA ARG A 69 -0.84 7.78 9.72
C ARG A 69 0.42 8.55 9.31
N GLU A 70 1.37 7.82 8.77
CA GLU A 70 2.51 8.37 8.06
C GLU A 70 2.03 9.29 6.94
N LEU A 71 2.62 10.47 6.82
CA LEU A 71 2.46 11.31 5.63
C LEU A 71 3.10 10.57 4.45
N VAL A 72 2.33 10.35 3.40
CA VAL A 72 2.76 9.60 2.21
C VAL A 72 2.56 10.43 0.97
N PHE A 73 3.53 10.36 0.06
CA PHE A 73 3.45 10.93 -1.28
C PHE A 73 3.56 9.78 -2.27
N ASP A 74 2.68 9.78 -3.28
CA ASP A 74 2.66 8.80 -4.36
C ASP A 74 2.90 9.57 -5.67
N ILE A 75 4.09 9.42 -6.25
CA ILE A 75 4.46 10.07 -7.50
C ILE A 75 4.53 8.99 -8.57
N ASP A 76 3.64 9.06 -9.53
CA ASP A 76 3.59 8.12 -10.64
C ASP A 76 4.20 8.73 -11.91
N MET A 77 4.78 7.88 -12.76
CA MET A 77 5.37 8.31 -14.03
C MET A 77 4.31 8.60 -15.09
N THR A 78 3.12 8.01 -14.99
CA THR A 78 1.98 8.24 -15.90
C THR A 78 1.48 9.67 -15.84
N ASP A 79 1.63 10.36 -14.70
CA ASP A 79 1.31 11.78 -14.55
C ASP A 79 2.17 12.71 -15.42
N TYR A 80 3.25 12.19 -16.02
CA TYR A 80 4.16 12.93 -16.90
C TYR A 80 4.00 12.54 -18.38
N ASP A 81 2.95 11.80 -18.76
CA ASP A 81 2.73 11.31 -20.13
C ASP A 81 2.58 12.41 -21.18
N ASP A 82 2.13 13.59 -20.79
CA ASP A 82 1.96 14.76 -21.66
C ASP A 82 3.29 15.49 -21.95
N VAL A 83 4.29 15.33 -21.08
CA VAL A 83 5.58 16.02 -21.19
C VAL A 83 6.77 15.09 -21.53
N ARG A 84 6.63 13.77 -21.36
CA ARG A 84 7.66 12.81 -21.75
C ARG A 84 7.44 12.26 -23.16
N THR A 85 8.49 12.20 -23.97
CA THR A 85 8.41 11.75 -25.38
C THR A 85 9.04 10.38 -25.62
N CYS A 86 9.71 9.80 -24.62
CA CYS A 86 10.46 8.55 -24.76
C CYS A 86 9.67 7.28 -24.39
N CYS A 87 8.61 7.41 -23.59
CA CYS A 87 7.75 6.34 -23.10
C CYS A 87 6.31 6.86 -22.95
N LYS A 88 5.35 5.96 -22.75
CA LYS A 88 3.95 6.27 -22.40
C LYS A 88 3.40 5.24 -21.42
N GLU A 89 2.34 5.59 -20.69
CA GLU A 89 1.64 4.72 -19.76
C GLU A 89 2.61 4.02 -18.79
N ALA A 90 2.55 2.69 -18.65
CA ALA A 90 3.43 1.94 -17.75
C ALA A 90 4.91 1.89 -18.20
N GLY A 91 5.23 2.37 -19.42
CA GLY A 91 6.59 2.32 -19.94
C GLY A 91 7.54 3.26 -19.20
N ILE A 92 8.73 2.78 -18.84
CA ILE A 92 9.78 3.59 -18.20
C ILE A 92 11.14 3.33 -18.84
N CYS A 93 12.02 4.35 -18.85
CA CYS A 93 13.40 4.20 -19.31
C CYS A 93 14.34 5.22 -18.64
N GLY A 94 15.65 5.08 -18.89
CA GLY A 94 16.67 5.99 -18.36
C GLY A 94 16.55 7.45 -18.80
N LYS A 95 15.72 7.76 -19.81
CA LYS A 95 15.47 9.15 -20.26
C LYS A 95 14.41 9.86 -19.41
N CYS A 96 13.34 9.16 -18.99
CA CYS A 96 12.27 9.76 -18.18
C CYS A 96 12.49 9.60 -16.67
N TRP A 97 13.29 8.63 -16.22
CA TRP A 97 13.60 8.44 -14.80
C TRP A 97 14.14 9.70 -14.07
N PRO A 98 14.93 10.59 -14.72
CA PRO A 98 15.31 11.86 -14.10
C PRO A 98 14.14 12.70 -13.56
N LEU A 99 12.90 12.54 -14.07
CA LEU A 99 11.71 13.18 -13.51
C LEU A 99 11.45 12.75 -12.05
N MET A 100 11.58 11.45 -11.75
CA MET A 100 11.44 10.93 -10.38
C MET A 100 12.55 11.46 -9.48
N THR A 101 13.79 11.54 -9.98
CA THR A 101 14.91 12.13 -9.24
C THR A 101 14.66 13.59 -8.88
N VAL A 102 14.10 14.38 -9.79
CA VAL A 102 13.75 15.78 -9.53
C VAL A 102 12.60 15.85 -8.51
N ALA A 103 11.54 15.06 -8.68
CA ALA A 103 10.41 15.04 -7.77
C ALA A 103 10.84 14.71 -6.33
N LEU A 104 11.71 13.71 -6.15
CA LEU A 104 12.29 13.38 -4.83
C LEU A 104 13.06 14.57 -4.22
N LYS A 105 13.92 15.23 -4.99
CA LYS A 105 14.69 16.39 -4.50
C LYS A 105 13.80 17.58 -4.12
N VAL A 106 12.74 17.82 -4.88
CA VAL A 106 11.81 18.92 -4.60
C VAL A 106 11.01 18.65 -3.34
N LEU A 107 10.54 17.41 -3.14
CA LEU A 107 9.81 17.03 -1.93
C LEU A 107 10.70 16.99 -0.68
N ASP A 108 11.97 16.59 -0.81
CA ASP A 108 12.91 16.47 0.32
C ASP A 108 13.32 17.82 0.94
N VAL A 109 13.27 18.90 0.15
CA VAL A 109 13.61 20.26 0.61
C VAL A 109 12.45 20.91 1.39
N GLY A 110 11.22 20.39 1.26
CA GLY A 110 10.03 20.89 1.97
C GLY A 110 9.98 20.48 3.43
#